data_AF-A0A1I8CG11-F1
#
_entry.id   AF-A0A1I8CG11-F1
#
_cell.length_a   1.000
_cell.length_b   1.000
_cell.length_c   1.000
_cell.angle_alpha   90.00
_cell.angle_beta   90.00
_cell.angle_gamma   90.00
#
_symmetry.space_group_name_H-M   'P 1'
#
loop_
_entity.id
_entity.type
_entity.pdbx_description
1 polymer ?
#
loop_
_entity_poly.entity_id
_entity_poly.type
_entity_poly.pdbx_seq_one_letter_code
_entity_poly.pdbx_strand_id
1 'polypeptide(L)'
;MGKSFNGENTRARVSNKAKQAEKNAIENEKKVKAKEDASWEDDLTAKRMKKKAMEEAKKHLAEEKKKEAKILYDLEMSKISIKESESAAKVTRHHILLESEKKDEEKQEHEHKMMKKRGKITIPSVVEENLNGIVTEDVWTGNTDNALEVLSFGGSSTTLDVVPKLPMTYDQFETAKLPSYKSSMPTFRVSQMRHLIKKEWMKSPDNPMNKI
;
A
#
# COMPACT_ATOMS: atom_id res chain seq x y z
N MET A 1 -19.74 -52.08 21.51
CA MET A 1 -18.61 -52.27 20.56
C MET A 1 -19.21 -52.28 19.16
N GLY A 2 -18.83 -51.50 18.16
CA GLY A 2 -17.61 -50.75 17.93
C GLY A 2 -17.29 -50.92 16.45
N LYS A 3 -17.69 -49.95 15.61
CA LYS A 3 -17.08 -49.66 14.31
C LYS A 3 -17.64 -48.34 13.79
N SER A 4 -16.97 -47.26 14.19
CA SER A 4 -17.14 -45.93 13.62
C SER A 4 -16.85 -45.98 12.12
N PHE A 5 -17.71 -45.32 11.38
CA PHE A 5 -17.63 -45.09 9.95
C PHE A 5 -16.33 -44.33 9.59
N ASN A 6 -15.30 -45.05 9.12
CA ASN A 6 -14.09 -44.47 8.52
C ASN A 6 -14.36 -44.04 7.05
N GLY A 7 -15.44 -43.29 6.83
CA GLY A 7 -15.86 -42.81 5.52
C GLY A 7 -15.09 -41.59 5.06
N GLU A 8 -13.76 -41.69 4.97
CA GLU A 8 -12.99 -40.72 4.19
C GLU A 8 -13.31 -40.94 2.71
N ASN A 9 -13.97 -39.95 2.11
CA ASN A 9 -14.33 -39.92 0.70
C ASN A 9 -13.07 -40.16 -0.16
N THR A 10 -12.95 -41.34 -0.75
CA THR A 10 -11.75 -41.80 -1.48
C THR A 10 -11.37 -40.86 -2.62
N ARG A 11 -12.35 -40.21 -3.26
CA ARG A 11 -12.16 -39.18 -4.28
C ARG A 11 -11.58 -37.89 -3.69
N ALA A 12 -12.02 -37.48 -2.50
CA ALA A 12 -11.45 -36.34 -1.79
C ALA A 12 -10.01 -36.62 -1.33
N ARG A 13 -9.70 -37.85 -0.91
CA ARG A 13 -8.33 -38.27 -0.57
C ARG A 13 -7.38 -38.25 -1.78
N VAL A 14 -7.86 -38.71 -2.94
CA VAL A 14 -7.10 -38.62 -4.21
C VAL A 14 -6.88 -37.16 -4.62
N SER A 15 -7.89 -36.30 -4.47
CA SER A 15 -7.76 -34.86 -4.76
C SER A 15 -6.81 -34.13 -3.80
N ASN A 16 -6.87 -34.42 -2.50
CA ASN A 16 -5.96 -33.81 -1.51
C ASN A 16 -4.52 -34.30 -1.71
N LYS A 17 -4.32 -35.58 -2.05
CA LYS A 17 -3.00 -36.12 -2.41
C LYS A 17 -2.44 -35.46 -3.67
N ALA A 18 -3.28 -35.20 -4.67
CA ALA A 18 -2.87 -34.47 -5.88
C ALA A 18 -2.46 -33.03 -5.57
N LYS A 19 -3.25 -32.30 -4.77
CA LYS A 19 -2.91 -30.93 -4.33
C LYS A 19 -1.62 -30.88 -3.50
N GLN A 20 -1.39 -31.87 -2.63
CA GLN A 20 -0.16 -31.95 -1.86
C GLN A 20 1.05 -32.27 -2.75
N ALA A 21 0.89 -33.14 -3.75
CA ALA A 21 1.94 -33.43 -4.72
C ALA A 21 2.30 -32.19 -5.55
N GLU A 22 1.32 -31.39 -5.96
CA GLU A 22 1.53 -30.13 -6.68
C GLU A 22 2.27 -29.10 -5.82
N LYS A 23 1.86 -28.91 -4.56
CA LYS A 23 2.58 -28.03 -3.61
C LYS A 23 4.03 -28.49 -3.40
N ASN A 24 4.24 -29.78 -3.21
CA ASN A 24 5.58 -30.35 -3.03
C ASN A 24 6.43 -30.20 -4.31
N ALA A 25 5.83 -30.31 -5.49
CA ALA A 25 6.51 -30.07 -6.77
C ALA A 25 6.93 -28.60 -6.89
N ILE A 26 6.03 -27.64 -6.61
CA ILE A 26 6.34 -26.21 -6.62
C ILE A 26 7.42 -25.86 -5.60
N GLU A 27 7.37 -26.43 -4.39
CA GLU A 27 8.41 -26.24 -3.39
C GLU A 27 9.76 -26.82 -3.83
N ASN A 28 9.74 -27.99 -4.48
CA ASN A 28 10.96 -28.59 -5.02
C ASN A 28 11.53 -27.76 -6.17
N GLU A 29 10.70 -27.25 -7.08
CA GLU A 29 11.12 -26.32 -8.14
C GLU A 29 11.71 -25.04 -7.55
N LYS A 30 11.08 -24.45 -6.52
CA LYS A 30 11.63 -23.29 -5.81
C LYS A 30 12.97 -23.62 -5.15
N LYS A 31 13.10 -24.79 -4.53
CA LYS A 31 14.36 -25.24 -3.90
C LYS A 31 15.45 -25.50 -4.93
N VAL A 32 15.11 -26.09 -6.08
CA VAL A 32 16.06 -26.32 -7.19
C VAL A 32 16.49 -24.98 -7.76
N LYS A 33 15.54 -24.09 -8.08
CA LYS A 33 15.84 -22.75 -8.56
C LYS A 33 16.70 -21.94 -7.59
N ALA A 34 16.39 -21.97 -6.29
CA ALA A 34 17.21 -21.28 -5.29
C ALA A 34 18.64 -21.87 -5.19
N LYS A 35 18.81 -23.18 -5.39
CA LYS A 35 20.14 -23.81 -5.42
C LYS A 35 20.91 -23.48 -6.69
N GLU A 36 20.21 -23.43 -7.82
CA GLU A 36 20.78 -22.97 -9.09
C GLU A 36 21.21 -21.51 -8.95
N ASP A 37 20.31 -20.61 -8.56
CA ASP A 37 20.59 -19.19 -8.34
C ASP A 37 21.79 -18.99 -7.38
N ALA A 38 21.84 -19.75 -6.28
CA ALA A 38 22.99 -19.73 -5.36
C ALA A 38 24.29 -20.27 -5.98
N SER A 39 24.21 -21.24 -6.89
CA SER A 39 25.35 -21.74 -7.66
C SER A 39 25.81 -20.77 -8.75
N TRP A 40 24.95 -19.84 -9.17
CA TRP A 40 25.25 -18.79 -10.14
C TRP A 40 25.69 -17.47 -9.47
N GLU A 41 25.60 -17.34 -8.13
CA GLU A 41 26.12 -16.19 -7.42
C GLU A 41 27.66 -16.23 -7.31
N ASP A 42 28.34 -15.40 -8.10
CA ASP A 42 29.78 -15.15 -7.97
C ASP A 42 30.10 -14.22 -6.78
N ASP A 43 30.90 -14.69 -5.81
CA ASP A 43 31.26 -13.94 -4.58
C ASP A 43 31.94 -12.58 -4.86
N LEU A 44 32.69 -12.46 -5.96
CA LEU A 44 33.32 -11.21 -6.40
C LEU A 44 32.31 -10.17 -6.88
N THR A 45 31.26 -10.61 -7.60
CA THR A 45 30.22 -9.72 -8.10
C THR A 45 29.33 -9.23 -6.96
N ALA A 46 28.98 -10.11 -6.02
CA ALA A 46 28.21 -9.78 -4.84
C ALA A 46 28.91 -8.73 -3.97
N LYS A 47 30.23 -8.87 -3.73
CA LYS A 47 31.02 -7.87 -2.99
C LYS A 47 31.06 -6.52 -3.70
N ARG A 48 31.23 -6.51 -5.03
CA ARG A 48 31.19 -5.26 -5.82
C ARG A 48 29.83 -4.59 -5.78
N MET A 49 28.74 -5.35 -5.87
CA MET A 49 27.37 -4.83 -5.78
C MET A 49 27.07 -4.29 -4.38
N LYS A 50 27.49 -4.98 -3.31
CA LYS A 50 27.37 -4.50 -1.93
C LYS A 50 28.15 -3.20 -1.71
N LYS A 51 29.38 -3.10 -2.23
CA LYS A 51 30.18 -1.87 -2.16
C LYS A 51 29.51 -0.72 -2.89
N LYS A 52 28.98 -0.96 -4.09
CA LYS A 52 28.25 0.03 -4.89
C LYS A 52 26.97 0.49 -4.17
N ALA A 53 26.17 -0.44 -3.64
CA ALA A 53 24.96 -0.12 -2.89
C ALA A 53 25.26 0.72 -1.62
N MET A 54 26.35 0.40 -0.90
CA MET A 54 26.77 1.17 0.27
C MET A 54 27.23 2.59 -0.11
N GLU A 55 27.93 2.75 -1.24
CA GLU A 55 28.35 4.04 -1.77
C GLU A 55 27.16 4.90 -2.24
N GLU A 56 26.19 4.29 -2.93
CA GLU A 56 24.96 4.93 -3.37
C GLU A 56 24.08 5.35 -2.17
N ALA A 57 23.96 4.50 -1.14
CA ALA A 57 23.26 4.85 0.10
C ALA A 57 23.94 6.01 0.83
N LYS A 58 25.27 6.02 0.89
CA LYS A 58 26.02 7.13 1.51
C LYS A 58 25.85 8.44 0.73
N LYS A 59 25.81 8.37 -0.61
CA LYS A 59 25.57 9.52 -1.48
C LYS A 59 24.15 10.06 -1.28
N HIS A 60 23.14 9.19 -1.23
CA HIS A 60 21.75 9.58 -0.98
C HIS A 60 21.59 10.29 0.37
N LEU A 61 22.12 9.71 1.44
CA LEU A 61 22.09 10.33 2.77
C LEU A 61 22.80 11.69 2.81
N ALA A 62 23.90 11.85 2.06
CA ALA A 62 24.60 13.13 1.96
C ALA A 62 23.79 14.18 1.18
N GLU A 63 23.07 13.76 0.14
CA GLU A 63 22.18 14.64 -0.62
C GLU A 63 20.95 15.05 0.18
N GLU A 64 20.36 14.15 0.96
CA GLU A 64 19.26 14.46 1.89
C GLU A 64 19.70 15.48 2.95
N LYS A 65 20.84 15.25 3.61
CA LYS A 65 21.40 16.21 4.58
C LYS A 65 21.67 17.59 3.95
N LYS A 66 22.14 17.64 2.70
CA LYS A 66 22.34 18.90 1.98
C LYS A 66 21.02 19.60 1.67
N LYS A 67 19.98 18.86 1.27
CA LYS A 67 18.64 19.41 1.02
C LYS A 67 18.04 19.97 2.30
N GLU A 68 18.10 19.23 3.41
CA GLU A 68 17.64 19.68 4.72
C GLU A 68 18.36 20.94 5.17
N ALA A 69 19.69 20.98 5.07
CA ALA A 69 20.48 22.17 5.42
C ALA A 69 20.12 23.38 4.55
N LYS A 70 19.86 23.17 3.26
CA LYS A 70 19.42 24.24 2.35
C LYS A 70 18.03 24.76 2.73
N ILE A 71 17.09 23.87 3.04
CA ILE A 71 15.74 24.24 3.48
C ILE A 71 15.81 25.07 4.77
N LEU A 72 16.64 24.66 5.74
CA LEU A 72 16.85 25.43 6.97
C LEU A 72 17.44 26.82 6.69
N TYR A 73 18.45 26.90 5.81
CA TYR A 73 19.03 28.17 5.40
C TYR A 73 17.99 29.09 4.72
N ASP A 74 17.17 28.56 3.82
CA ASP A 74 16.13 29.34 3.14
C ASP A 74 15.03 29.81 4.13
N LEU A 75 14.70 28.99 5.13
CA LEU A 75 13.80 29.35 6.23
C LEU A 75 14.41 30.42 7.16
N GLU A 76 15.72 30.39 7.39
CA GLU A 76 16.43 31.43 8.13
C GLU A 76 16.50 32.72 7.33
N MET A 77 16.88 32.66 6.06
CA MET A 77 16.96 33.82 5.16
C MET A 77 15.61 34.49 4.96
N SER A 78 14.51 33.74 4.85
CA SER A 78 13.16 34.32 4.78
C SER A 78 12.72 34.98 6.09
N LYS A 79 13.16 34.47 7.25
CA LYS A 79 12.96 35.15 8.54
C LYS A 79 13.82 36.40 8.68
N ILE A 80 15.03 36.40 8.11
CA ILE A 80 15.97 37.53 8.14
C ILE A 80 15.59 38.59 7.09
N SER A 81 14.96 38.21 5.96
CA SER A 81 14.58 39.14 4.88
C SER A 81 13.39 40.04 5.22
N ILE A 82 12.87 39.99 6.45
CA ILE A 82 11.91 40.97 6.96
C ILE A 82 12.59 41.76 8.05
N LYS A 83 13.43 42.69 7.60
CA LYS A 83 13.61 44.07 8.09
C LYS A 83 14.80 44.62 7.31
N GLU A 84 14.51 45.22 6.14
CA GLU A 84 15.25 46.42 5.74
C GLU A 84 15.06 47.41 6.90
N SER A 85 15.90 47.29 7.93
CA SER A 85 15.96 48.26 8.99
C SER A 85 16.37 49.54 8.31
N GLU A 86 15.48 50.52 8.43
CA GLU A 86 15.68 51.93 8.17
C GLU A 86 17.16 52.29 8.30
N SER A 87 17.67 52.91 7.24
CA SER A 87 19.00 53.51 7.11
C SER A 87 19.73 53.69 8.44
N ALA A 88 20.96 53.19 8.54
CA ALA A 88 21.86 53.35 9.68
C ALA A 88 22.05 54.83 10.08
N ALA A 89 21.07 55.38 10.78
CA ALA A 89 21.15 56.67 11.44
C ALA A 89 22.14 56.51 12.59
N LYS A 90 23.00 57.50 12.78
CA LYS A 90 23.99 57.48 13.87
C LYS A 90 23.25 57.55 15.21
N VAL A 91 23.06 56.39 15.82
CA VAL A 91 22.47 56.25 17.15
C VAL A 91 23.52 56.60 18.20
N THR A 92 23.20 57.49 19.13
CA THR A 92 24.08 57.84 20.25
C THR A 92 24.17 56.66 21.23
N ARG A 93 25.34 56.43 21.85
CA ARG A 93 25.59 55.35 22.82
C ARG A 93 24.50 55.22 23.91
N HIS A 94 23.95 56.35 24.35
CA HIS A 94 22.85 56.40 25.33
C HIS A 94 21.57 55.70 24.83
N HIS A 95 21.21 55.88 23.56
CA HIS A 95 20.04 55.25 22.97
C HIS A 95 20.23 53.73 22.79
N ILE A 96 21.47 53.28 22.53
CA ILE A 96 21.81 51.86 22.51
C ILE A 96 21.62 51.21 23.89
N LEU A 97 22.07 51.90 24.96
CA LEU A 97 21.90 51.41 26.33
C LEU A 97 20.41 51.31 26.70
N LEU A 98 19.63 52.35 26.42
CA LEU A 98 18.18 52.33 26.67
C LEU A 98 17.46 51.22 25.90
N GLU A 99 17.82 51.00 24.64
CA GLU A 99 17.19 49.95 23.85
C GLU A 99 17.64 48.55 24.30
N SER A 100 18.88 48.39 24.75
CA SER A 100 19.34 47.13 25.34
C SER A 100 18.63 46.81 26.65
N GLU A 101 18.45 47.80 27.53
CA GLU A 101 17.75 47.64 28.80
C GLU A 101 16.28 47.29 28.56
N LYS A 102 15.62 47.98 27.63
CA LYS A 102 14.24 47.65 27.22
C LYS A 102 14.11 46.23 26.65
N LYS A 103 15.07 45.77 25.83
CA LYS A 103 15.07 44.40 25.29
C LYS A 103 15.27 43.36 26.40
N ASP A 104 16.08 43.65 27.40
CA ASP A 104 16.31 42.75 28.52
C ASP A 104 15.09 42.70 29.46
N GLU A 105 14.41 43.83 29.69
CA GLU A 105 13.12 43.87 30.39
C GLU A 105 12.04 43.07 29.65
N GLU A 106 11.92 43.22 28.32
CA GLU A 106 10.97 42.45 27.51
C GLU A 106 11.24 40.94 27.57
N LYS A 107 12.51 40.52 27.58
CA LYS A 107 12.89 39.11 27.77
C LYS A 107 12.50 38.60 29.15
N GLN A 108 12.79 39.36 30.21
CA GLN A 108 12.44 39.00 31.57
C GLN A 108 10.92 38.92 31.75
N GLU A 109 10.16 39.86 31.18
CA GLU A 109 8.71 39.80 31.17
C GLU A 109 8.17 38.59 30.41
N HIS A 110 8.76 38.27 29.27
CA HIS A 110 8.38 37.12 28.46
C HIS A 110 8.65 35.80 29.22
N GLU A 111 9.82 35.66 29.84
CA GLU A 111 10.15 34.52 30.70
C GLU A 111 9.21 34.41 31.89
N HIS A 112 8.90 35.53 32.54
CA HIS A 112 7.96 35.56 33.66
C HIS A 112 6.52 35.21 33.22
N LYS A 113 6.08 35.68 32.05
CA LYS A 113 4.80 35.28 31.43
C LYS A 113 4.79 33.79 31.09
N MET A 114 5.89 33.25 30.57
CA MET A 114 6.04 31.81 30.28
C MET A 114 6.03 30.96 31.57
N MET A 115 6.70 31.41 32.63
CA MET A 115 6.63 30.74 33.95
C MET A 115 5.22 30.76 34.54
N LYS A 116 4.51 31.89 34.46
CA LYS A 116 3.12 31.99 34.92
C LYS A 116 2.18 31.07 34.13
N LYS A 117 2.38 30.93 32.82
CA LYS A 117 1.64 29.97 31.97
C LYS A 117 1.92 28.53 32.38
N ARG A 118 3.18 28.20 32.71
CA ARG A 118 3.58 26.86 33.20
C ARG A 118 2.97 26.53 34.57
N GLY A 119 2.81 27.51 35.45
CA GLY A 119 2.21 27.32 36.78
C GLY A 119 0.67 27.19 36.81
N LYS A 120 -0.01 27.47 35.69
CA LYS A 120 -1.47 27.40 35.56
C LYS A 120 -1.92 26.19 34.73
N ILE A 121 -1.34 25.01 34.98
CA ILE A 121 -1.89 23.74 34.50
C ILE A 121 -2.71 23.16 35.65
N THR A 122 -3.90 23.71 35.88
CA THR A 122 -4.95 22.99 36.61
C THR A 122 -5.50 21.96 35.65
N ILE A 123 -5.25 20.67 35.88
CA ILE A 123 -5.87 19.57 35.14
C ILE A 123 -7.38 19.68 35.41
N PRO A 124 -8.22 20.13 34.46
CA PRO A 124 -9.66 20.04 34.66
C PRO A 124 -10.05 18.56 34.62
N SER A 125 -10.90 18.17 35.56
CA SER A 125 -11.50 16.85 35.69
C SER A 125 -12.05 16.31 34.36
N VAL A 126 -11.87 15.01 34.13
CA VAL A 126 -12.51 14.13 33.13
C VAL A 126 -13.09 14.87 31.93
N VAL A 127 -12.30 14.93 30.85
CA VAL A 127 -12.78 15.32 29.53
C VAL A 127 -13.74 14.24 29.04
N GLU A 128 -15.01 14.58 28.84
CA GLU A 128 -15.95 13.70 28.13
C GLU A 128 -15.49 13.56 26.67
N GLU A 129 -15.26 12.33 26.22
CA GLU A 129 -14.81 12.06 24.85
C GLU A 129 -15.89 12.46 23.85
N ASN A 130 -15.50 13.26 22.85
CA ASN A 130 -16.38 13.65 21.77
C ASN A 130 -16.52 12.48 20.79
N LEU A 131 -17.61 11.72 20.91
CA LEU A 131 -17.94 10.55 20.08
C LEU A 131 -18.23 10.87 18.61
N ASN A 132 -18.21 12.16 18.21
CA ASN A 132 -18.40 12.56 16.82
C ASN A 132 -17.08 12.56 16.01
N GLY A 133 -15.98 12.09 16.59
CA GLY A 133 -14.76 11.75 15.86
C GLY A 133 -14.86 10.37 15.18
N ILE A 134 -15.82 10.19 14.28
CA ILE A 134 -15.66 9.12 13.28
C ILE A 134 -14.46 9.55 12.44
N VAL A 135 -13.31 8.95 12.71
CA VAL A 135 -12.17 8.94 11.80
C VAL A 135 -12.66 8.23 10.55
N THR A 136 -13.25 8.98 9.62
CA THR A 136 -13.14 8.60 8.21
C THR A 136 -11.65 8.55 7.94
N GLU A 137 -11.16 7.39 7.52
CA GLU A 137 -9.76 7.11 7.23
C GLU A 137 -9.25 8.05 6.12
N ASP A 138 -8.91 9.29 6.47
CA ASP A 138 -7.94 10.06 5.74
C ASP A 138 -6.60 9.40 6.03
N VAL A 139 -6.30 8.37 5.23
CA VAL A 139 -5.07 7.58 5.30
C VAL A 139 -3.89 8.54 5.21
N TRP A 140 -3.19 8.71 6.33
CA TRP A 140 -1.98 9.49 6.45
C TRP A 140 -0.89 8.89 5.54
N THR A 141 -0.63 9.49 4.38
CA THR A 141 0.40 9.08 3.42
C THR A 141 1.77 9.65 3.76
N GLY A 142 2.16 9.64 5.05
CA GLY A 142 3.50 10.04 5.47
C GLY A 142 4.59 9.03 5.08
N ASN A 143 4.19 7.78 4.83
CA ASN A 143 5.07 6.68 4.44
C ASN A 143 4.78 6.24 3.00
N THR A 144 5.83 5.88 2.26
CA THR A 144 5.74 5.41 0.86
C THR A 144 4.89 4.16 0.72
N ASP A 145 4.93 3.26 1.70
CA ASP A 145 4.19 1.99 1.67
C ASP A 145 2.68 2.22 1.82
N ASN A 146 2.27 3.12 2.71
CA ASN A 146 0.86 3.51 2.87
C ASN A 146 0.35 4.28 1.65
N ALA A 147 1.21 5.10 1.02
CA ALA A 147 0.86 5.79 -0.22
C ALA A 147 0.64 4.81 -1.40
N LEU A 148 1.46 3.75 -1.47
CA LEU A 148 1.32 2.68 -2.46
C LEU A 148 0.03 1.88 -2.29
N GLU A 149 -0.37 1.60 -1.04
CA GLU A 149 -1.60 0.87 -0.74
C GLU A 149 -2.87 1.67 -1.13
N VAL A 150 -2.89 2.98 -0.84
CA VAL A 150 -3.98 3.88 -1.25
C VAL A 150 -4.06 4.04 -2.76
N LEU A 151 -2.91 4.17 -3.46
CA LEU A 151 -2.90 4.23 -4.93
C LEU A 151 -3.30 2.90 -5.57
N SER A 152 -2.95 1.78 -4.96
CA SER A 152 -3.33 0.42 -5.38
C SER A 152 -4.84 0.20 -5.35
N PHE A 153 -5.54 0.80 -4.39
CA PHE A 153 -6.99 0.64 -4.27
C PHE A 153 -7.80 1.49 -5.27
N GLY A 154 -7.17 2.46 -5.95
CA GLY A 154 -7.85 3.41 -6.84
C GLY A 154 -7.40 3.43 -8.31
N GLY A 155 -6.34 2.71 -8.68
CA GLY A 155 -5.79 2.75 -10.03
C GLY A 155 -5.80 1.38 -10.68
N SER A 156 -6.63 1.20 -11.72
CA SER A 156 -6.52 0.08 -12.64
C SER A 156 -5.10 0.02 -13.20
N SER A 157 -4.24 -0.78 -12.57
CA SER A 157 -3.14 -1.36 -13.30
C SER A 157 -3.79 -2.15 -14.42
N THR A 158 -3.69 -1.62 -15.62
CA THR A 158 -3.90 -2.38 -16.85
C THR A 158 -2.73 -3.35 -17.01
N THR A 159 -2.42 -4.10 -15.95
CA THR A 159 -2.03 -5.48 -16.15
C THR A 159 -3.27 -6.12 -16.74
N LEU A 160 -3.09 -6.81 -17.86
CA LEU A 160 -4.05 -7.78 -18.35
C LEU A 160 -4.21 -8.81 -17.24
N ASP A 161 -5.01 -8.48 -16.24
CA ASP A 161 -5.54 -9.41 -15.29
C ASP A 161 -6.42 -10.27 -16.16
N VAL A 162 -5.84 -11.36 -16.64
CA VAL A 162 -6.60 -12.55 -17.01
C VAL A 162 -7.27 -12.94 -15.71
N VAL A 163 -8.35 -12.23 -15.37
CA VAL A 163 -9.23 -12.58 -14.27
C VAL A 163 -9.59 -14.02 -14.60
N PRO A 164 -9.23 -14.99 -13.75
CA PRO A 164 -9.50 -16.37 -14.03
C PRO A 164 -11.00 -16.45 -14.28
N LYS A 165 -11.38 -16.66 -15.55
CA LYS A 165 -12.79 -16.72 -15.95
C LYS A 165 -13.39 -17.80 -15.08
N LEU A 166 -14.21 -17.38 -14.12
CA LEU A 166 -14.90 -18.30 -13.24
C LEU A 166 -15.58 -19.33 -14.14
N PRO A 167 -15.46 -20.63 -13.83
CA PRO A 167 -16.09 -21.65 -14.64
C PRO A 167 -17.57 -21.31 -14.75
N MET A 168 -18.02 -21.00 -15.96
CA MET A 168 -19.42 -20.69 -16.22
C MET A 168 -20.23 -21.94 -15.83
N THR A 169 -21.29 -21.77 -15.06
CA THR A 169 -22.18 -22.91 -14.78
C THR A 169 -23.06 -23.16 -16.00
N TYR A 170 -23.56 -24.39 -16.16
CA TYR A 170 -24.45 -24.72 -17.28
C TYR A 170 -25.69 -23.81 -17.32
N ASP A 171 -26.23 -23.45 -16.16
CA ASP A 171 -27.42 -22.58 -16.05
C ASP A 171 -27.13 -21.15 -16.54
N GLN A 172 -25.94 -20.62 -16.25
CA GLN A 172 -25.48 -19.32 -16.77
C GLN A 172 -25.30 -19.36 -18.29
N PHE A 173 -24.76 -20.47 -18.82
CA PHE A 173 -24.61 -20.66 -20.26
C PHE A 173 -25.96 -20.80 -20.96
N GLU A 174 -26.90 -21.55 -20.37
CA GLU A 174 -28.26 -21.72 -20.90
C GLU A 174 -29.00 -20.39 -20.96
N THR A 175 -29.03 -19.64 -19.86
CA THR A 175 -29.72 -18.34 -19.80
C THR A 175 -29.14 -17.31 -20.77
N ALA A 176 -27.82 -17.31 -20.99
CA ALA A 176 -27.17 -16.43 -21.96
C ALA A 176 -27.48 -16.80 -23.43
N LYS A 177 -27.52 -18.09 -23.76
CA LYS A 177 -27.70 -18.56 -25.15
C LYS A 177 -29.15 -18.70 -25.59
N LEU A 178 -30.07 -18.91 -24.65
CA LEU A 178 -31.49 -19.17 -24.93
C LEU A 178 -32.20 -18.02 -25.69
N PRO A 179 -31.95 -16.73 -25.43
CA PRO A 179 -32.51 -15.63 -26.22
C PRO A 179 -32.01 -15.63 -27.68
N SER A 180 -30.72 -15.92 -27.91
CA SER A 180 -30.15 -15.99 -29.25
C SER A 180 -30.77 -17.12 -30.08
N TYR A 181 -30.98 -18.29 -29.45
CA TYR A 181 -31.65 -19.44 -30.06
C TYR A 181 -33.14 -19.21 -30.37
N LYS A 182 -33.84 -18.46 -29.51
CA LYS A 182 -35.24 -18.05 -29.79
C LYS A 182 -35.33 -17.14 -31.02
N SER A 183 -34.32 -16.28 -31.22
CA SER A 183 -34.27 -15.38 -32.37
C SER A 183 -33.85 -16.08 -33.66
N SER A 184 -32.91 -17.04 -33.60
CA SER A 184 -32.39 -17.73 -34.80
C SER A 184 -33.26 -18.90 -35.24
N MET A 185 -34.00 -19.52 -34.31
CA MET A 185 -34.78 -20.75 -34.53
C MET A 185 -36.18 -20.67 -33.90
N PRO A 186 -37.05 -19.74 -34.33
CA PRO A 186 -38.35 -19.51 -33.71
C PRO A 186 -39.35 -20.67 -33.86
N THR A 187 -39.13 -21.59 -34.80
CA THR A 187 -39.97 -22.77 -35.03
C THR A 187 -39.69 -23.91 -34.06
N PHE A 188 -38.55 -23.90 -33.37
CA PHE A 188 -38.17 -24.97 -32.46
C PHE A 188 -38.85 -24.82 -31.09
N ARG A 189 -39.22 -25.94 -30.48
CA ARG A 189 -39.70 -25.93 -29.09
C ARG A 189 -38.54 -25.65 -28.14
N VAL A 190 -38.80 -24.96 -27.03
CA VAL A 190 -37.78 -24.64 -26.01
C VAL A 190 -37.03 -25.90 -25.53
N SER A 191 -37.69 -27.06 -25.43
CA SER A 191 -37.02 -28.33 -25.09
C SER A 191 -35.98 -28.76 -26.12
N GLN A 192 -36.25 -28.56 -27.41
CA GLN A 192 -35.31 -28.85 -28.50
C GLN A 192 -34.15 -27.85 -28.50
N MET A 193 -34.43 -26.56 -28.25
CA MET A 193 -33.39 -25.53 -28.10
C MET A 193 -32.46 -25.85 -26.93
N ARG A 194 -32.99 -26.25 -25.76
CA ARG A 194 -32.18 -26.67 -24.61
C ARG A 194 -31.30 -27.87 -24.94
N HIS A 195 -31.80 -28.83 -25.72
CA HIS A 195 -31.01 -29.98 -26.17
C HIS A 195 -29.83 -29.57 -27.07
N LEU A 196 -30.04 -28.61 -27.98
CA LEU A 196 -28.98 -28.05 -28.81
C LEU A 196 -27.95 -27.28 -27.96
N ILE A 197 -28.42 -26.42 -27.05
CA ILE A 197 -27.56 -25.67 -26.11
C ILE A 197 -26.74 -26.63 -25.23
N LYS A 198 -27.31 -27.76 -24.80
CA LYS A 198 -26.58 -28.80 -24.05
C LYS A 198 -25.48 -29.45 -24.88
N LYS A 199 -25.73 -29.70 -26.17
CA LYS A 199 -24.70 -30.24 -27.09
C LYS A 199 -23.59 -29.23 -27.34
N GLU A 200 -23.92 -27.94 -27.44
CA GLU A 200 -22.92 -26.88 -27.55
C GLU A 200 -22.12 -26.72 -26.27
N TRP A 201 -22.76 -26.82 -25.11
CA TRP A 201 -22.09 -26.80 -23.81
C TRP A 201 -21.04 -27.90 -23.70
N MET A 202 -21.36 -29.12 -24.12
CA MET A 202 -20.41 -30.24 -24.15
C MET A 202 -19.22 -30.01 -25.10
N LYS A 203 -19.30 -29.05 -26.04
CA LYS A 203 -18.21 -28.69 -26.95
C LYS A 203 -17.54 -27.35 -26.61
N SER A 204 -18.14 -26.56 -25.72
CA SER A 204 -17.67 -25.22 -25.40
C SER A 204 -16.37 -25.27 -24.59
N PRO A 205 -15.41 -24.37 -24.84
CA PRO A 205 -14.23 -24.21 -23.98
C PRO A 205 -14.58 -23.68 -22.58
N ASP A 206 -15.79 -23.13 -22.41
CA ASP A 206 -16.27 -22.63 -21.11
C ASP A 206 -16.70 -23.78 -20.18
N ASN A 207 -16.91 -24.98 -20.71
CA ASN A 207 -17.24 -26.15 -19.91
C ASN A 207 -15.98 -26.65 -19.17
N PRO A 208 -15.98 -26.68 -17.83
CA PRO A 208 -14.82 -27.13 -17.06
C PRO A 208 -14.42 -28.58 -17.35
N MET A 209 -15.35 -29.41 -17.88
CA MET A 209 -15.05 -30.79 -18.28
C MET A 209 -14.13 -30.88 -19.51
N ASN A 210 -14.09 -29.83 -20.34
CA ASN A 210 -13.31 -29.79 -21.58
C ASN A 210 -11.93 -29.14 -21.42
N LYS A 211 -11.59 -28.65 -20.21
CA LYS A 211 -10.30 -27.99 -19.90
C LYS A 211 -9.24 -28.96 -19.35
N ILE A 212 -9.35 -30.25 -19.67
CA ILE A 212 -8.37 -31.29 -19.34
C ILE A 212 -7.28 -31.34 -20.40
#